data_AF-T2BMW6-F1
#
_entry.id   AF-T2BMW6-F1
#
_cell.length_a   1.000
_cell.length_b   1.000
_cell.length_c   1.000
_cell.angle_alpha   90.00
_cell.angle_beta   90.00
_cell.angle_gamma   90.00
#
_symmetry.space_group_name_H-M   'P 1'
#
loop_
_entity.id
_entity.type
_entity.pdbx_description
1 polymer ?
#
loop_
_entity_poly.entity_id
_entity_poly.type
_entity_poly.pdbx_seq_one_letter_code
_entity_poly.pdbx_strand_id
1 'polypeptide(L)'
;IGYTGGKLVGGDRGAVVGAITTMGVIVGTDIPMFMGAMMVGPMGGWAIKRFDNYIDGKLKSGFDKLVNNFSAGIIGMLCAILAFFFIGPFVKVLSGGLTAGVNFLVSAHLLPLTSVFVEPAKILFLN
;
A
#
# COMPACT_ATOMS: atom_id res chain seq x y z
N ILE A 1 -7.24 4.66 5.06
CA ILE A 1 -7.44 3.52 4.12
C ILE A 1 -6.58 2.33 4.51
N GLY A 2 -5.25 2.48 4.54
CA GLY A 2 -4.32 1.42 4.93
C GLY A 2 -4.67 0.70 6.24
N TYR A 3 -4.94 1.48 7.29
CA TYR A 3 -5.40 0.96 8.58
C TYR A 3 -6.68 0.11 8.45
N THR A 4 -7.72 0.65 7.80
CA THR A 4 -9.00 -0.03 7.64
C THR A 4 -8.86 -1.30 6.79
N GLY A 5 -8.12 -1.23 5.69
CA GLY A 5 -7.85 -2.38 4.82
C GLY A 5 -7.08 -3.48 5.55
N GLY A 6 -6.06 -3.11 6.32
CA GLY A 6 -5.33 -4.04 7.17
C GLY A 6 -6.21 -4.65 8.26
N LYS A 7 -7.11 -3.85 8.86
CA LYS A 7 -8.06 -4.29 9.88
C LYS A 7 -9.02 -5.35 9.36
N LEU A 8 -9.53 -5.18 8.14
CA LEU A 8 -10.44 -6.13 7.51
C LEU A 8 -9.81 -7.52 7.36
N VAL A 9 -8.50 -7.58 7.14
CA VAL A 9 -7.81 -8.86 6.94
C VAL A 9 -7.30 -9.44 8.26
N GLY A 10 -6.56 -8.66 9.05
CA GLY A 10 -5.80 -9.11 10.22
C GLY A 10 -6.27 -8.55 11.56
N GLY A 11 -7.50 -8.02 11.65
CA GLY A 11 -8.04 -7.43 12.88
C GLY A 11 -7.22 -6.23 13.37
N ASP A 12 -7.22 -5.96 14.67
CA ASP A 12 -6.56 -4.75 15.21
C ASP A 12 -5.05 -4.73 14.96
N ARG A 13 -4.39 -5.90 14.96
CA ARG A 13 -2.96 -6.00 14.63
C ARG A 13 -2.71 -5.76 13.14
N GLY A 14 -3.59 -6.30 12.29
CA GLY A 14 -3.59 -5.99 10.86
C GLY A 14 -3.78 -4.50 10.59
N ALA A 15 -4.55 -3.81 11.42
CA ALA A 15 -4.77 -2.38 11.30
C ALA A 15 -3.46 -1.59 11.52
N VAL A 16 -2.70 -1.93 12.56
CA VAL A 16 -1.40 -1.31 12.86
C VAL A 16 -0.39 -1.60 11.74
N VAL A 17 -0.25 -2.87 11.35
CA VAL A 17 0.70 -3.27 10.30
C VAL A 17 0.34 -2.67 8.94
N GLY A 18 -0.96 -2.65 8.59
CA GLY A 18 -1.45 -2.02 7.37
C GLY A 18 -1.22 -0.51 7.33
N ALA A 19 -1.34 0.18 8.48
CA ALA A 19 -0.99 1.60 8.60
C ALA A 19 0.51 1.85 8.40
N ILE A 20 1.38 1.07 9.07
CA ILE A 20 2.84 1.18 8.93
C ILE A 20 3.27 0.91 7.47
N THR A 21 2.73 -0.14 6.86
CA THR A 21 3.00 -0.49 5.45
C THR A 21 2.60 0.66 4.52
N THR A 22 1.46 1.29 4.78
CA THR A 22 0.99 2.45 4.00
C THR A 22 1.89 3.66 4.18
N MET A 23 2.47 3.88 5.36
CA MET A 23 3.48 4.93 5.53
C MET A 23 4.72 4.67 4.66
N GLY A 24 5.13 3.40 4.50
CA GLY A 24 6.21 3.03 3.57
C GLY A 24 5.93 3.44 2.12
N VAL A 25 4.67 3.35 1.69
CA VAL A 25 4.21 3.85 0.38
C VAL A 25 4.38 5.35 0.26
N ILE A 26 3.86 6.08 1.25
CA ILE A 26 3.80 7.54 1.23
C ILE A 26 5.20 8.14 1.23
N VAL A 27 6.13 7.54 1.97
CA VAL A 27 7.53 7.98 2.02
C VAL A 27 8.30 7.59 0.74
N GLY A 28 7.86 6.57 0.01
CA GLY A 28 8.53 6.06 -1.19
C GLY A 28 8.24 6.83 -2.48
N THR A 29 7.37 7.82 -2.46
CA THR A 29 6.94 8.57 -3.66
C THR A 29 6.45 9.96 -3.27
N ASP A 30 6.84 10.97 -4.06
CA ASP A 30 6.36 12.35 -3.90
C ASP A 30 4.88 12.51 -4.29
N ILE A 31 4.29 11.51 -4.93
CA ILE A 31 2.88 11.46 -5.32
C ILE A 31 2.13 10.56 -4.33
N PRO A 32 1.20 11.11 -3.52
CA PRO A 32 0.42 10.32 -2.56
C PRO A 32 -0.53 9.34 -3.25
N MET A 33 -0.17 8.06 -3.31
CA MET A 33 -0.99 7.05 -4.00
C MET A 33 -2.11 6.44 -3.13
N PHE A 34 -3.35 6.78 -3.45
CA PHE A 34 -4.53 6.14 -2.86
C PHE A 34 -4.65 4.67 -3.25
N MET A 35 -4.48 4.34 -4.54
CA MET A 35 -4.52 2.94 -5.00
C MET A 35 -3.42 2.10 -4.33
N GLY A 36 -2.22 2.66 -4.16
CA GLY A 36 -1.12 1.99 -3.47
C GLY A 36 -1.52 1.63 -2.04
N ALA A 37 -2.03 2.59 -1.28
CA ALA A 37 -2.52 2.38 0.08
C ALA A 37 -3.68 1.36 0.16
N MET A 38 -4.59 1.34 -0.83
CA MET A 38 -5.70 0.39 -0.90
C MET A 38 -5.22 -1.05 -1.07
N MET A 39 -4.15 -1.28 -1.83
CA MET A 39 -3.58 -2.61 -2.03
C MET A 39 -2.69 -3.03 -0.86
N VAL A 40 -1.75 -2.17 -0.44
CA VAL A 40 -0.75 -2.58 0.55
C VAL A 40 -1.31 -2.69 1.97
N GLY A 41 -2.38 -1.95 2.30
CA GLY A 41 -3.01 -2.01 3.62
C GLY A 41 -3.50 -3.41 3.97
N PRO A 42 -4.40 -4.00 3.17
CA PRO A 42 -4.81 -5.40 3.30
C PRO A 42 -3.66 -6.39 3.21
N MET A 43 -2.65 -6.16 2.34
CA MET A 43 -1.49 -7.03 2.24
C MET A 43 -0.64 -7.05 3.52
N GLY A 44 -0.42 -5.89 4.15
CA GLY A 44 0.24 -5.81 5.46
C GLY A 44 -0.58 -6.52 6.55
N GLY A 45 -1.91 -6.36 6.52
CA GLY A 45 -2.82 -7.09 7.40
C GLY A 45 -2.78 -8.61 7.18
N TRP A 46 -2.62 -9.06 5.95
CA TRP A 46 -2.46 -10.47 5.60
C TRP A 46 -1.14 -11.04 6.12
N ALA A 47 -0.04 -10.29 5.99
CA ALA A 47 1.27 -10.71 6.45
C ALA A 47 1.29 -10.99 7.97
N ILE A 48 0.72 -10.10 8.77
CA ILE A 48 0.64 -10.30 10.22
C ILE A 48 -0.34 -11.42 10.59
N LYS A 49 -1.48 -11.53 9.90
CA LYS A 49 -2.43 -12.63 10.12
C LYS A 49 -1.77 -13.99 9.88
N ARG A 50 -0.95 -14.09 8.83
CA ARG A 50 -0.25 -15.34 8.50
C ARG A 50 0.76 -15.72 9.56
N PHE A 51 1.50 -14.74 10.08
CA PHE A 51 2.44 -14.92 11.18
C PHE A 51 1.73 -15.33 12.48
N ASP A 52 0.63 -14.67 12.81
CA ASP A 52 -0.16 -14.95 14.01
C ASP A 52 -0.67 -16.40 14.00
N ASN A 53 -1.23 -16.84 12.89
CA ASN A 53 -1.67 -18.23 12.71
C ASN A 53 -0.52 -19.25 12.81
N TYR A 54 0.72 -18.86 12.53
CA TYR A 54 1.88 -19.74 12.61
C TYR A 54 2.42 -19.89 14.05
N ILE A 55 2.25 -18.84 14.85
CA ILE A 55 2.71 -18.80 16.25
C ILE A 55 1.61 -19.20 17.23
N ASP A 56 0.36 -19.28 16.77
CA ASP A 56 -0.77 -19.71 17.58
C ASP A 56 -0.50 -21.04 18.31
N GLY A 57 -0.81 -21.07 19.61
CA GLY A 57 -0.56 -22.22 20.49
C GLY A 57 0.92 -22.48 20.86
N LYS A 58 1.90 -21.72 20.33
CA LYS A 58 3.33 -21.90 20.64
C LYS A 58 3.84 -20.99 21.76
N LEU A 59 3.03 -20.04 22.21
CA LEU A 59 3.43 -19.03 23.17
C LEU A 59 2.90 -19.34 24.58
N LYS A 60 3.71 -19.00 25.57
CA LYS A 60 3.39 -19.18 26.98
C LYS A 60 2.64 -17.96 27.49
N SER A 61 1.56 -18.19 28.24
CA SER A 61 0.77 -17.13 28.86
C SER A 61 1.67 -16.12 29.59
N GLY A 62 1.55 -14.84 29.22
CA GLY A 62 2.39 -13.73 29.68
C GLY A 62 3.37 -13.20 28.62
N PHE A 63 3.89 -14.05 27.72
CA PHE A 63 4.73 -13.60 26.59
C PHE A 63 3.92 -13.21 25.35
N ASP A 64 2.66 -13.65 25.25
CA ASP A 64 1.81 -13.44 24.07
C ASP A 64 1.72 -11.97 23.66
N LYS A 65 1.47 -11.07 24.62
CA LYS A 65 1.36 -9.64 24.35
C LYS A 65 2.68 -9.02 23.89
N LEU A 66 3.80 -9.48 24.46
CA LEU A 66 5.14 -9.02 24.09
C LEU A 66 5.46 -9.42 22.64
N VAL A 67 5.30 -10.71 22.31
CA VAL A 67 5.56 -11.22 20.96
C VAL A 67 4.62 -10.58 19.96
N ASN A 68 3.35 -10.37 20.32
CA ASN A 68 2.38 -9.76 19.42
C ASN A 68 2.73 -8.31 19.05
N ASN A 69 3.21 -7.51 20.00
CA ASN A 69 3.63 -6.14 19.74
C ASN A 69 4.94 -6.08 18.95
N PHE A 70 5.94 -6.86 19.35
CA PHE A 70 7.24 -6.89 18.66
C PHE A 70 7.12 -7.40 17.22
N SER A 71 6.39 -8.49 17.01
CA SER A 71 6.18 -9.03 15.66
C SER A 71 5.39 -8.08 14.77
N ALA A 72 4.36 -7.40 15.30
CA ALA A 72 3.64 -6.39 14.53
C ALA A 72 4.57 -5.24 14.12
N GLY A 73 5.47 -4.81 15.00
CA GLY A 73 6.50 -3.80 14.68
C GLY A 73 7.48 -4.27 13.61
N ILE A 74 8.06 -5.47 13.77
CA ILE A 74 9.05 -6.02 12.83
C ILE A 74 8.42 -6.30 11.46
N ILE A 75 7.27 -6.96 11.42
CA ILE A 75 6.57 -7.27 10.17
C ILE A 75 6.09 -5.97 9.51
N GLY A 76 5.55 -5.03 10.27
CA GLY A 76 5.17 -3.70 9.77
C GLY A 76 6.34 -2.97 9.13
N MET A 77 7.50 -2.96 9.78
CA MET A 77 8.72 -2.36 9.24
C MET A 77 9.19 -3.06 7.95
N LEU A 78 9.23 -4.40 7.92
CA LEU A 78 9.61 -5.14 6.72
C LEU A 78 8.65 -4.86 5.55
N CYS A 79 7.34 -4.88 5.81
CA CYS A 79 6.33 -4.55 4.83
C CYS A 79 6.47 -3.10 4.34
N ALA A 80 6.79 -2.14 5.22
CA ALA A 80 7.01 -0.75 4.84
C ALA A 80 8.25 -0.57 3.95
N ILE A 81 9.36 -1.26 4.27
CA ILE A 81 10.57 -1.24 3.44
C ILE A 81 10.28 -1.82 2.05
N LEU A 82 9.59 -2.96 1.99
CA LEU A 82 9.19 -3.54 0.71
C LEU A 82 8.27 -2.59 -0.08
N ALA A 83 7.27 -2.01 0.57
CA ALA A 83 6.37 -1.05 -0.06
C ALA A 83 7.12 0.17 -0.63
N PHE A 84 8.08 0.70 0.12
CA PHE A 84 8.95 1.80 -0.31
C PHE A 84 9.71 1.46 -1.60
N PHE A 85 10.36 0.29 -1.65
CA PHE A 85 11.15 -0.12 -2.81
C PHE A 85 10.30 -0.46 -4.05
N PHE A 86 9.10 -1.02 -3.87
CA PHE A 86 8.27 -1.45 -4.99
C PHE A 86 7.43 -0.32 -5.59
N ILE A 87 6.98 0.64 -4.79
CA ILE A 87 6.05 1.66 -5.27
C ILE A 87 6.73 2.75 -6.07
N GLY A 88 7.93 3.21 -5.70
CA GLY A 88 8.66 4.21 -6.47
C GLY A 88 8.80 3.84 -7.96
N PRO A 89 9.32 2.64 -8.30
CA PRO A 89 9.39 2.15 -9.68
C PRO A 89 8.01 2.03 -10.34
N PHE A 90 7.01 1.54 -9.61
CA PHE A 90 5.65 1.37 -10.11
C PHE A 90 5.02 2.71 -10.52
N VAL A 91 5.14 3.74 -9.67
CA VAL A 91 4.73 5.12 -9.99
C VAL A 91 5.40 5.60 -11.24
N LYS A 92 6.73 5.47 -11.32
CA LYS A 92 7.50 5.97 -12.46
C LYS A 92 7.04 5.37 -13.79
N VAL A 93 6.76 4.06 -13.81
CA VAL A 93 6.24 3.37 -15.00
C VAL A 93 4.84 3.87 -15.36
N LEU A 94 3.95 3.98 -14.37
CA LEU A 94 2.57 4.45 -14.60
C LEU A 94 2.51 5.91 -15.06
N SER A 95 3.26 6.80 -14.42
CA SER A 95 3.39 8.21 -14.82
C SER A 95 3.96 8.32 -16.23
N GLY A 96 4.99 7.54 -16.56
CA GLY A 96 5.54 7.49 -17.92
C GLY A 96 4.52 7.02 -18.97
N GLY A 97 3.74 5.99 -18.65
CA GLY A 97 2.65 5.50 -19.51
C GLY A 97 1.53 6.53 -19.70
N LEU A 98 1.12 7.21 -18.63
CA LEU A 98 0.13 8.29 -18.67
C LEU A 98 0.63 9.45 -19.55
N THR A 99 1.88 9.89 -19.36
CA THR A 99 2.48 10.94 -20.20
C THR A 99 2.54 10.53 -21.67
N ALA A 100 2.92 9.28 -21.97
CA ALA A 100 2.94 8.77 -23.34
C ALA A 100 1.53 8.75 -23.97
N GLY A 101 0.52 8.29 -23.22
CA GLY A 101 -0.88 8.28 -23.66
C GLY A 101 -1.43 9.68 -23.93
N VAL A 102 -1.12 10.64 -23.05
CA VAL A 102 -1.51 12.05 -23.25
C VAL A 102 -0.79 12.63 -24.48
N ASN A 103 0.52 12.40 -24.64
CA ASN A 103 1.28 12.90 -25.79
C ASN A 103 0.76 12.33 -27.13
N PHE A 104 0.33 11.06 -27.14
CA PHE A 104 -0.30 10.45 -28.31
C PHE A 104 -1.60 11.16 -28.69
N LEU A 105 -2.48 11.39 -27.71
CA LEU A 105 -3.76 12.08 -27.91
C LEU A 105 -3.59 13.54 -28.35
N VAL A 106 -2.59 14.25 -27.80
CA VAL A 106 -2.21 15.60 -28.20
C VAL A 106 -1.73 15.62 -29.64
N SER A 107 -0.85 14.69 -30.02
CA SER A 107 -0.33 14.58 -31.39
C SER A 107 -1.43 14.27 -32.40
N ALA A 108 -2.45 13.52 -31.99
CA ALA A 108 -3.63 13.19 -32.80
C ALA A 108 -4.69 14.32 -32.85
N HIS A 109 -4.44 15.51 -32.26
CA HIS A 109 -5.42 16.61 -32.12
C HIS A 109 -6.70 16.23 -31.35
N LEU A 110 -6.68 15.15 -30.56
CA LEU A 110 -7.81 14.64 -29.80
C LEU A 110 -7.81 15.16 -28.35
N LEU A 111 -7.61 16.47 -28.19
CA LEU A 111 -7.59 17.12 -26.88
C LEU A 111 -8.82 16.82 -26.00
N PRO A 112 -10.07 16.74 -26.51
CA PRO A 112 -11.23 16.44 -25.67
C PRO A 112 -11.19 15.05 -25.02
N LEU A 113 -10.54 14.07 -25.66
CA LEU A 113 -10.43 12.70 -25.16
C LEU A 113 -9.34 12.54 -24.09
N THR A 114 -8.42 13.51 -23.97
CA THR A 114 -7.42 13.49 -22.89
C THR A 114 -8.07 13.57 -21.51
N SER A 115 -9.16 14.33 -21.35
CA SER A 115 -9.89 14.46 -20.08
C SER A 115 -10.44 13.13 -19.58
N VAL A 116 -11.01 12.30 -20.48
CA VAL A 116 -11.55 10.96 -20.17
C VAL A 116 -10.47 10.02 -19.64
N PHE A 117 -9.21 10.21 -20.07
CA PHE A 117 -8.08 9.38 -19.64
C PHE A 117 -7.40 9.91 -18.37
N VAL A 118 -7.30 11.24 -18.25
CA VAL A 118 -6.57 11.90 -17.14
C VAL A 118 -7.40 11.95 -15.86
N GLU A 119 -8.72 12.10 -15.93
CA GLU A 119 -9.58 12.14 -14.73
C GLU A 119 -9.51 10.86 -13.88
N PRO A 120 -9.65 9.65 -14.44
CA PRO A 120 -9.49 8.42 -13.67
C PRO A 120 -8.12 8.30 -13.01
N ALA A 121 -7.06 8.69 -13.74
CA ALA A 121 -5.71 8.69 -13.19
C ALA A 121 -5.60 9.65 -11.99
N LYS A 122 -6.11 10.88 -12.11
CA LYS A 122 -6.11 11.83 -10.98
C LYS A 122 -6.81 11.25 -9.75
N ILE A 123 -7.95 10.59 -9.90
CA ILE A 123 -8.68 9.99 -8.77
C ILE A 123 -7.87 8.87 -8.11
N LEU A 124 -7.13 8.08 -8.90
CA LEU A 124 -6.34 6.96 -8.39
C LEU A 124 -5.00 7.39 -7.73
N PHE A 125 -4.48 8.55 -8.11
CA PHE A 125 -3.14 9.05 -7.70
C PHE A 125 -3.14 10.31 -6.83
N LEU A 126 -4.21 11.11 -6.79
CA LEU A 126 -4.15 12.48 -6.23
C LEU A 126 -5.32 12.82 -5.28
N ASN A 127 -6.35 11.99 -5.15
CA ASN A 127 -7.52 12.30 -4.32
C ASN A 127 -7.96 11.18 -3.38
#